data_AF-A0A947MIR1-F1
#
_entry.id   AF-A0A947MIR1-F1
#
_cell.length_a   1.000
_cell.length_b   1.000
_cell.length_c   1.000
_cell.angle_alpha   90.00
_cell.angle_beta   90.00
_cell.angle_gamma   90.00
#
_symmetry.space_group_name_H-M   'P 1'
#
loop_
_entity.id
_entity.type
_entity.pdbx_description
1 polymer ?
#
loop_
_entity_poly.entity_id
_entity_poly.type
_entity_poly.pdbx_seq_one_letter_code
_entity_poly.pdbx_strand_id
1 'polypeptide(L)'
;MILLRPLLSFVFALSLGLVACTPTPRKVNDAIGRGQPKEAVRLLSDLLNKEGDITTAKLESLLEALTLNRRFTLDAADDLFDRLKSDGKSAILKWYIQVYLERAEKALVKNKFDEARTVWIRHQKVRNGAFPDFQEATPVLGIIDLRECEYWLAQGNRAKARVLFDAARKKLTRRVYFDRVQQFEFANMVQSIERKLNAGKSAKPVAKKNNPVKRSRRGR
;
A
#
# COMPACT_ATOMS: atom_id res chain seq x y z
N MET A 1 7.34 55.44 53.84
CA MET A 1 7.55 55.29 52.39
C MET A 1 7.55 53.82 52.05
N ILE A 2 6.49 53.32 51.41
CA ILE A 2 6.37 51.91 51.02
C ILE A 2 7.05 51.76 49.65
N LEU A 3 8.15 51.02 49.60
CA LEU A 3 8.85 50.65 48.37
C LEU A 3 8.03 49.59 47.63
N LEU A 4 7.14 50.06 46.76
CA LEU A 4 6.40 49.23 45.81
C LEU A 4 7.25 49.09 44.54
N ARG A 5 7.93 47.94 44.36
CA ARG A 5 8.29 47.27 43.09
C ARG A 5 9.46 46.30 43.34
N PRO A 6 9.22 44.98 43.21
CA PRO A 6 9.57 44.34 41.95
C PRO A 6 8.57 43.22 41.59
N LEU A 7 7.35 43.57 41.17
CA LEU A 7 6.37 42.56 40.70
C LEU A 7 6.17 42.57 39.18
N LEU A 8 6.65 43.59 38.46
CA LEU A 8 6.50 43.65 37.00
C LEU A 8 7.49 42.76 36.23
N SER A 9 8.67 42.47 36.78
CA SER A 9 9.69 41.69 36.07
C SER A 9 9.43 40.18 36.10
N PHE A 10 8.61 39.68 37.04
CA PHE A 10 8.29 38.25 37.13
C PHE A 10 7.17 37.83 36.16
N VAL A 11 6.22 38.73 35.88
CA VAL A 11 5.12 38.46 34.95
C VAL A 11 5.62 38.44 33.48
N PHE A 12 6.66 39.21 33.16
CA PHE A 12 7.25 39.22 31.81
C PHE A 12 8.11 37.98 31.51
N ALA A 13 8.74 37.37 32.51
CA ALA A 13 9.47 36.11 32.34
C ALA A 13 8.52 34.89 32.21
N LEU A 14 7.32 34.97 32.82
CA LEU A 14 6.31 33.91 32.73
C LEU A 14 5.55 33.92 31.39
N SER A 15 5.39 35.09 30.74
CA SER A 15 4.76 35.19 29.42
C SER A 15 5.70 34.81 28.27
N LEU A 16 7.02 34.92 28.44
CA LEU A 16 8.03 34.44 27.49
C LEU A 16 8.31 32.92 27.60
N GLY A 17 7.90 32.27 28.70
CA GLY A 17 8.01 30.82 28.89
C GLY A 17 6.97 29.98 28.14
N LEU A 18 5.89 30.59 27.64
CA LEU A 18 4.79 29.91 26.95
C LEU A 18 4.94 29.87 25.41
N VAL A 19 5.97 30.51 24.86
CA VAL A 19 6.28 30.46 23.41
C VAL A 19 7.10 29.18 23.05
N ALA A 20 7.59 28.46 24.06
CA ALA A 20 8.27 27.19 23.88
C ALA A 20 7.27 26.04 23.71
N CYS A 21 7.22 25.48 22.48
CA CYS A 21 6.60 24.20 22.09
C CYS A 21 5.38 24.27 21.17
N THR A 22 5.26 25.28 20.30
CA THR A 22 4.49 25.08 19.07
C THR A 22 5.26 24.12 18.13
N PRO A 23 4.61 23.06 17.61
CA PRO A 23 5.20 22.24 16.56
C PRO A 23 5.38 23.09 15.30
N THR A 24 6.50 22.93 14.61
CA THR A 24 6.77 23.65 13.35
C THR A 24 7.36 22.68 12.32
N PRO A 25 7.21 22.94 11.00
CA PRO A 25 7.83 22.12 9.97
C PRO A 25 9.33 21.89 10.18
N ARG A 26 10.04 22.90 10.71
CA ARG A 26 11.46 22.81 11.04
C ARG A 26 11.74 21.79 12.15
N LYS A 27 10.98 21.84 13.25
CA LYS A 27 11.13 20.87 14.36
C LYS A 27 10.84 19.43 13.93
N VAL A 28 9.85 19.24 13.05
CA VAL A 28 9.57 17.93 12.44
C VAL A 28 10.79 17.45 11.65
N ASN A 29 11.33 18.30 10.77
CA ASN A 29 12.52 17.97 9.98
C ASN A 29 13.75 17.66 10.85
N ASP A 30 13.97 18.41 11.93
CA ASP A 30 15.07 18.19 12.88
C ASP A 30 14.92 16.85 13.61
N ALA A 31 13.70 16.44 13.96
CA ALA A 31 13.44 15.11 14.54
C ALA A 31 13.70 13.98 13.53
N ILE A 32 13.32 14.17 12.26
CA ILE A 32 13.63 13.24 11.17
C ILE A 32 15.16 13.12 10.99
N GLY A 33 15.87 14.25 10.89
CA GLY A 33 17.32 14.29 10.71
C GLY A 33 18.10 13.62 11.86
N ARG A 34 17.54 13.65 13.08
CA ARG A 34 18.10 12.97 14.26
C ARG A 34 17.75 11.47 14.34
N GLY A 35 17.04 10.91 13.35
CA GLY A 35 16.67 9.49 13.38
C GLY A 35 15.63 9.16 14.45
N GLN A 36 14.74 10.11 14.78
CA GLN A 36 13.71 9.98 15.81
C GLN A 36 12.30 9.99 15.18
N PRO A 37 11.90 8.93 14.44
CA PRO A 37 10.63 8.91 13.72
C PRO A 37 9.41 9.03 14.64
N LYS A 38 9.46 8.48 15.87
CA LYS A 38 8.36 8.62 16.85
C LYS A 38 8.11 10.08 17.24
N GLU A 39 9.19 10.84 17.46
CA GLU A 39 9.10 12.26 17.81
C GLU A 39 8.66 13.09 16.60
N ALA A 40 9.16 12.77 15.41
CA ALA A 40 8.72 13.40 14.16
C ALA A 40 7.21 13.20 13.92
N VAL A 41 6.70 11.97 14.13
CA VAL A 41 5.27 11.64 14.03
C VAL A 41 4.46 12.46 15.03
N ARG A 42 4.89 12.51 16.29
CA ARG A 42 4.22 13.31 17.33
C ARG A 42 4.13 14.79 16.92
N LEU A 43 5.26 15.40 16.56
CA LEU A 43 5.33 16.80 16.16
C LEU A 43 4.51 17.10 14.90
N LEU A 44 4.51 16.20 13.91
CA LEU A 44 3.74 16.36 12.69
C LEU A 44 2.24 16.24 12.96
N SER A 45 1.82 15.31 13.81
CA SER A 45 0.42 15.18 14.22
C SER A 45 -0.07 16.41 14.99
N ASP A 46 0.76 16.95 15.89
CA ASP A 46 0.45 18.18 16.64
C ASP A 46 0.32 19.38 15.69
N LEU A 47 1.18 19.45 14.65
CA LEU A 47 1.15 20.52 13.64
C LEU A 47 -0.15 20.48 12.83
N LEU A 48 -0.53 19.31 12.33
CA LEU A 48 -1.71 19.13 11.49
C LEU A 48 -3.02 19.27 12.26
N ASN A 49 -3.07 18.86 13.54
CA ASN A 49 -4.28 18.93 14.35
C ASN A 49 -4.60 20.31 14.92
N LYS A 50 -3.60 21.20 15.00
CA LYS A 50 -3.70 22.55 15.57
C LYS A 50 -3.83 23.65 14.49
N GLU A 51 -4.20 23.28 13.26
CA GLU A 51 -4.26 24.20 12.13
C GLU A 51 -2.94 24.97 11.93
N GLY A 52 -1.81 24.30 12.16
CA GLY A 52 -0.51 24.92 11.94
C GLY A 52 -0.32 25.27 10.46
N ASP A 53 0.26 26.44 10.20
CA ASP A 53 0.59 26.88 8.83
C ASP A 53 1.57 25.90 8.17
N ILE A 54 1.04 24.96 7.39
CA ILE A 54 1.82 24.07 6.55
C ILE A 54 1.18 23.99 5.16
N THR A 55 1.98 24.31 4.14
CA THR A 55 1.57 24.16 2.75
C THR A 55 1.57 22.69 2.35
N THR A 56 0.73 22.32 1.39
CA THR A 56 0.68 20.95 0.85
C THR A 56 2.06 20.45 0.41
N ALA A 57 2.80 21.27 -0.34
CA ALA A 57 4.15 20.92 -0.79
C ALA A 57 5.12 20.68 0.38
N LYS A 58 5.00 21.45 1.46
CA LYS A 58 5.84 21.25 2.64
C LYS A 58 5.46 19.99 3.41
N LEU A 59 4.17 19.69 3.50
CA LEU A 59 3.66 18.45 4.09
C LEU A 59 4.18 17.23 3.33
N GLU A 60 4.06 17.22 2.00
CA GLU A 60 4.56 16.13 1.14
C GLU A 60 6.06 15.90 1.34
N SER A 61 6.86 16.97 1.36
CA SER A 61 8.30 16.89 1.62
C SER A 61 8.64 16.29 3.00
N LEU A 62 7.91 16.66 4.05
CA LEU A 62 8.14 16.10 5.39
C LEU A 62 7.74 14.62 5.46
N LEU A 63 6.64 14.25 4.82
CA LEU A 63 6.18 12.87 4.76
C LEU A 63 7.15 11.98 3.97
N GLU A 64 7.69 12.48 2.86
CA GLU A 64 8.74 11.78 2.10
C GLU A 64 10.01 11.60 2.94
N ALA A 65 10.49 12.68 3.57
CA ALA A 65 11.67 12.61 4.44
C ALA A 65 11.47 11.64 5.62
N LEU A 66 10.25 11.58 6.18
CA LEU A 66 9.90 10.63 7.22
C LEU A 66 9.97 9.19 6.70
N THR A 67 9.45 8.89 5.52
CA THR A 67 9.52 7.56 4.89
C THR A 67 10.95 7.12 4.58
N LEU A 68 11.81 8.05 4.15
CA LEU A 68 13.22 7.79 3.85
C LEU A 68 14.08 7.54 5.10
N ASN A 69 13.55 7.81 6.30
CA ASN A 69 14.25 7.55 7.54
C ASN A 69 14.48 6.04 7.74
N ARG A 70 15.73 5.63 7.98
CA ARG A 70 16.09 4.20 8.15
C ARG A 70 15.34 3.50 9.28
N ARG A 71 14.87 4.24 10.29
CA ARG A 71 14.12 3.72 11.45
C ARG A 71 12.61 3.80 11.27
N PHE A 72 12.13 4.25 10.11
CA PHE A 72 10.70 4.34 9.83
C PHE A 72 10.07 2.94 9.70
N THR A 73 8.92 2.74 10.35
CA THR A 73 8.17 1.49 10.40
C THR A 73 6.70 1.71 10.03
N LEU A 74 5.99 0.64 9.68
CA LEU A 74 4.53 0.71 9.47
C LEU A 74 3.80 1.15 10.75
N ASP A 75 4.33 0.82 11.93
CA ASP A 75 3.76 1.29 13.20
C ASP A 75 3.84 2.82 13.33
N ALA A 76 4.91 3.45 12.83
CA ALA A 76 5.02 4.90 12.81
C ALA A 76 4.03 5.55 11.82
N ALA A 77 3.76 4.89 10.69
CA ALA A 77 2.74 5.34 9.74
C ALA A 77 1.33 5.26 10.35
N ASP A 78 1.01 4.13 11.01
CA ASP A 78 -0.27 3.94 11.70
C ASP A 78 -0.44 4.93 12.84
N ASP A 79 0.58 5.13 13.68
CA ASP A 79 0.54 6.08 14.79
C ASP A 79 0.31 7.52 14.29
N LEU A 80 0.94 7.92 13.18
CA LEU A 80 0.65 9.22 12.58
C LEU A 80 -0.80 9.31 12.11
N PHE A 81 -1.26 8.30 11.37
CA PHE A 81 -2.61 8.29 10.80
C PHE A 81 -3.70 8.30 11.89
N ASP A 82 -3.55 7.48 12.93
CA ASP A 82 -4.51 7.34 14.02
C ASP A 82 -4.63 8.61 14.88
N ARG A 83 -3.53 9.36 15.05
CA ARG A 83 -3.51 10.62 15.82
C ARG A 83 -4.22 11.78 15.14
N LEU A 84 -4.44 11.72 13.83
CA LEU A 84 -4.96 12.84 13.07
C LEU A 84 -6.49 12.94 13.15
N LYS A 85 -6.99 14.17 13.16
CA LYS A 85 -8.41 14.47 12.87
C LYS A 85 -8.73 14.11 11.41
N SER A 86 -10.03 14.07 11.06
CA SER A 86 -10.53 13.69 9.73
C SER A 86 -9.82 14.41 8.57
N ASP A 87 -9.63 15.73 8.67
CA ASP A 87 -9.00 16.53 7.61
C ASP A 87 -7.52 16.18 7.45
N GLY A 88 -6.80 16.00 8.57
CA GLY A 88 -5.42 15.54 8.58
C GLY A 88 -5.27 14.13 7.98
N LYS A 89 -6.17 13.20 8.35
CA LYS A 89 -6.20 11.85 7.76
C LYS A 89 -6.41 11.90 6.26
N SER A 90 -7.31 12.76 5.79
CA SER A 90 -7.59 12.96 4.37
C SER A 90 -6.37 13.54 3.65
N ALA A 91 -5.70 14.53 4.24
CA ALA A 91 -4.51 15.19 3.68
C ALA A 91 -3.34 14.21 3.48
N ILE A 92 -3.17 13.23 4.36
CA ILE A 92 -2.06 12.26 4.27
C ILE A 92 -2.45 10.91 3.67
N LEU A 93 -3.72 10.69 3.32
CA LEU A 93 -4.25 9.38 2.93
C LEU A 93 -3.47 8.78 1.75
N LYS A 94 -3.14 9.59 0.75
CA LYS A 94 -2.36 9.16 -0.42
C LYS A 94 -0.98 8.65 -0.02
N TRP A 95 -0.26 9.40 0.83
CA TRP A 95 1.05 8.99 1.35
C TRP A 95 0.94 7.71 2.17
N TYR A 96 -0.07 7.61 3.03
CA TYR A 96 -0.29 6.45 3.89
C TYR A 96 -0.52 5.18 3.07
N ILE A 97 -1.38 5.24 2.03
CA ILE A 97 -1.58 4.12 1.10
C ILE A 97 -0.26 3.75 0.39
N GLN A 98 0.49 4.75 -0.08
CA GLN A 98 1.75 4.54 -0.80
C GLN A 98 2.79 3.80 0.06
N VAL A 99 2.93 4.15 1.34
CA VAL A 99 3.84 3.46 2.28
C VAL A 99 3.53 1.96 2.36
N TYR A 100 2.25 1.60 2.38
CA TYR A 100 1.81 0.20 2.43
C TYR A 100 1.99 -0.53 1.11
N LEU A 101 1.71 0.13 -0.02
CA LEU A 101 1.95 -0.41 -1.35
C LEU A 101 3.43 -0.77 -1.53
N GLU A 102 4.35 0.15 -1.22
CA GLU A 102 5.79 -0.10 -1.35
C GLU A 102 6.28 -1.25 -0.47
N ARG A 103 5.72 -1.38 0.75
CA ARG A 103 6.06 -2.49 1.65
C ARG A 103 5.54 -3.82 1.14
N ALA A 104 4.31 -3.86 0.63
CA ALA A 104 3.75 -5.06 0.00
C ALA A 104 4.54 -5.44 -1.26
N GLU A 105 4.90 -4.47 -2.11
CA GLU A 105 5.70 -4.70 -3.32
C GLU A 105 7.10 -5.25 -3.00
N LYS A 106 7.79 -4.69 -2.01
CA LYS A 106 9.10 -5.22 -1.54
C LYS A 106 9.00 -6.67 -1.08
N ALA A 107 7.89 -7.06 -0.45
CA ALA A 107 7.65 -8.46 -0.07
C ALA A 107 7.35 -9.34 -1.30
N LEU A 108 6.57 -8.85 -2.26
CA LEU A 108 6.29 -9.55 -3.51
C LEU A 108 7.54 -9.82 -4.35
N VAL A 109 8.44 -8.84 -4.49
CA VAL A 109 9.72 -9.00 -5.21
C VAL A 109 10.57 -10.12 -4.58
N LYS A 110 10.42 -10.36 -3.28
CA LYS A 110 11.11 -11.44 -2.54
C LYS A 110 10.31 -12.74 -2.49
N ASN A 111 9.22 -12.87 -3.25
CA ASN A 111 8.27 -14.00 -3.23
C ASN A 111 7.67 -14.30 -1.84
N LYS A 112 7.61 -13.29 -0.96
CA LYS A 112 7.01 -13.41 0.37
C LYS A 112 5.53 -13.03 0.34
N PHE A 113 4.72 -13.86 -0.30
CA PHE A 113 3.31 -13.57 -0.56
C PHE A 113 2.47 -13.43 0.72
N ASP A 114 2.72 -14.24 1.74
CA ASP A 114 2.02 -14.14 3.03
C ASP A 114 2.33 -12.82 3.77
N GLU A 115 3.58 -12.37 3.70
CA GLU A 115 4.00 -11.07 4.26
C GLU A 115 3.30 -9.93 3.52
N ALA A 116 3.27 -9.96 2.18
CA ALA A 116 2.55 -8.98 1.37
C ALA A 116 1.05 -8.91 1.71
N ARG A 117 0.39 -10.07 1.86
CA ARG A 117 -1.03 -10.13 2.27
C ARG A 117 -1.24 -9.56 3.67
N THR A 118 -0.35 -9.89 4.61
CA THR A 118 -0.43 -9.39 6.00
C THR A 118 -0.30 -7.86 6.05
N VAL A 119 0.67 -7.30 5.31
CA VAL A 119 0.87 -5.85 5.18
C VAL A 119 -0.39 -5.19 4.62
N TRP A 120 -0.97 -5.72 3.53
CA TRP A 120 -2.15 -5.10 2.93
C TRP A 120 -3.41 -5.22 3.79
N ILE A 121 -3.63 -6.36 4.45
CA ILE A 121 -4.77 -6.55 5.35
C ILE A 121 -4.68 -5.59 6.55
N ARG A 122 -3.47 -5.34 7.06
CA ARG A 122 -3.23 -4.34 8.11
C ARG A 122 -3.68 -2.95 7.65
N HIS A 123 -3.27 -2.52 6.45
CA HIS A 123 -3.74 -1.26 5.84
C HIS A 123 -5.27 -1.17 5.79
N GLN A 124 -5.91 -2.20 5.22
CA GLN A 124 -7.36 -2.22 5.07
C GLN A 124 -8.08 -2.11 6.42
N LYS A 125 -7.55 -2.75 7.48
CA LYS A 125 -8.12 -2.66 8.83
C LYS A 125 -8.06 -1.23 9.38
N VAL A 126 -6.90 -0.58 9.32
CA VAL A 126 -6.72 0.79 9.84
C VAL A 126 -7.53 1.79 9.01
N ARG A 127 -7.42 1.68 7.68
CA ARG A 127 -8.11 2.57 6.74
C ARG A 127 -9.63 2.45 6.83
N ASN A 128 -10.20 1.25 6.91
CA ASN A 128 -11.65 1.06 7.06
C ASN A 128 -12.19 1.67 8.36
N GLY A 129 -11.39 1.70 9.44
CA GLY A 129 -11.77 2.36 10.69
C GLY A 129 -11.90 3.87 10.55
N ALA A 130 -11.08 4.50 9.69
CA ALA A 130 -11.13 5.94 9.44
C ALA A 130 -12.06 6.35 8.29
N PHE A 131 -12.12 5.53 7.24
CA PHE A 131 -12.84 5.78 5.99
C PHE A 131 -13.58 4.51 5.54
N PRO A 132 -14.75 4.20 6.14
CA PRO A 132 -15.48 2.96 5.87
C PRO A 132 -16.01 2.88 4.45
N ASP A 133 -16.40 4.01 3.86
CA ASP A 133 -16.96 4.09 2.50
C ASP A 133 -15.89 4.24 1.41
N PHE A 134 -14.61 4.36 1.78
CA PHE A 134 -13.54 4.48 0.79
C PHE A 134 -13.41 3.20 -0.03
N GLN A 135 -13.39 3.34 -1.35
CA GLN A 135 -13.16 2.23 -2.27
C GLN A 135 -11.76 2.35 -2.85
N GLU A 136 -10.92 1.35 -2.57
CA GLU A 136 -9.58 1.25 -3.17
C GLU A 136 -9.73 1.03 -4.67
N ALA A 137 -9.18 1.94 -5.49
CA ALA A 137 -9.18 1.80 -6.94
C ALA A 137 -8.44 0.54 -7.41
N THR A 138 -7.41 0.11 -6.66
CA THR A 138 -6.55 -1.02 -7.02
C THR A 138 -6.84 -2.24 -6.14
N PRO A 139 -7.21 -3.40 -6.71
CA PRO A 139 -7.56 -4.61 -5.95
C PRO A 139 -6.31 -5.41 -5.52
N VAL A 140 -5.47 -4.84 -4.65
CA VAL A 140 -4.12 -5.35 -4.30
C VAL A 140 -4.08 -6.81 -3.84
N LEU A 141 -5.05 -7.27 -3.05
CA LEU A 141 -5.10 -8.70 -2.65
C LEU A 141 -5.26 -9.64 -3.85
N GLY A 142 -6.01 -9.23 -4.88
CA GLY A 142 -6.12 -9.99 -6.12
C GLY A 142 -4.80 -10.02 -6.89
N ILE A 143 -4.05 -8.92 -6.86
CA ILE A 143 -2.71 -8.81 -7.49
C ILE A 143 -1.74 -9.77 -6.81
N ILE A 144 -1.73 -9.81 -5.48
CA ILE A 144 -0.86 -10.71 -4.72
C ILE A 144 -1.14 -12.17 -5.08
N ASP A 145 -2.43 -12.56 -5.13
CA ASP A 145 -2.82 -13.91 -5.52
C ASP A 145 -2.41 -14.25 -6.97
N LEU A 146 -2.51 -13.30 -7.91
CA LEU A 146 -2.06 -13.50 -9.29
C LEU A 146 -0.54 -13.72 -9.37
N ARG A 147 0.24 -12.90 -8.66
CA ARG A 147 1.70 -13.05 -8.61
C ARG A 147 2.12 -14.37 -7.99
N GLU A 148 1.43 -14.78 -6.92
CA GLU A 148 1.67 -16.09 -6.31
C GLU A 148 1.29 -17.23 -7.26
N CYS A 149 0.20 -17.09 -8.01
CA CYS A 149 -0.19 -18.04 -9.06
C CYS A 149 0.92 -18.19 -10.13
N GLU A 150 1.50 -17.09 -10.62
CA GLU A 150 2.62 -17.14 -11.56
C GLU A 150 3.83 -17.88 -10.99
N TYR A 151 4.15 -17.62 -9.72
CA TYR A 151 5.22 -18.32 -9.01
C TYR A 151 4.98 -19.84 -8.98
N TRP A 152 3.80 -20.29 -8.57
CA TRP A 152 3.49 -21.73 -8.53
C TRP A 152 3.42 -22.39 -9.90
N LEU A 153 3.01 -21.66 -10.95
CA LEU A 153 3.12 -22.14 -12.32
C LEU A 153 4.57 -22.38 -12.74
N ALA A 154 5.47 -21.46 -12.41
CA ALA A 154 6.91 -21.60 -12.68
C ALA A 154 7.52 -22.78 -11.92
N GLN A 155 7.03 -23.09 -10.72
CA GLN A 155 7.42 -24.27 -9.93
C GLN A 155 6.73 -25.57 -10.39
N GLY A 156 5.88 -25.54 -11.42
CA GLY A 156 5.16 -26.71 -11.94
C GLY A 156 3.95 -27.15 -11.10
N ASN A 157 3.65 -26.48 -9.98
CA ASN A 157 2.50 -26.80 -9.13
C ASN A 157 1.21 -26.16 -9.67
N ARG A 158 0.67 -26.76 -10.73
CA ARG A 158 -0.55 -26.29 -11.41
C ARG A 158 -1.79 -26.33 -10.52
N ALA A 159 -1.89 -27.29 -9.59
CA ALA A 159 -3.05 -27.41 -8.72
C ALA A 159 -3.16 -26.20 -7.79
N LYS A 160 -2.05 -25.84 -7.11
CA LYS A 160 -2.01 -24.65 -6.24
C LYS A 160 -2.19 -23.35 -7.03
N ALA A 161 -1.55 -23.25 -8.20
CA ALA A 161 -1.75 -22.11 -9.09
C ALA A 161 -3.22 -21.92 -9.48
N ARG A 162 -3.95 -23.01 -9.77
CA ARG A 162 -5.37 -22.93 -10.12
C ARG A 162 -6.23 -22.37 -8.99
N VAL A 163 -6.00 -22.85 -7.75
CA VAL A 163 -6.71 -22.35 -6.56
C VAL A 163 -6.49 -20.85 -6.37
N LEU A 164 -5.25 -20.39 -6.51
CA LEU A 164 -4.91 -18.98 -6.39
C LEU A 164 -5.50 -18.13 -7.52
N PHE A 165 -5.49 -18.63 -8.75
CA PHE A 165 -6.11 -17.95 -9.89
C PHE A 165 -7.62 -17.76 -9.70
N ASP A 166 -8.32 -18.80 -9.25
CA ASP A 166 -9.77 -18.72 -9.00
C ASP A 166 -10.08 -17.77 -7.83
N ALA A 167 -9.23 -17.74 -6.79
CA ALA A 167 -9.33 -16.78 -5.68
C ALA A 167 -9.09 -15.33 -6.15
N ALA A 168 -8.04 -15.10 -6.95
CA ALA A 168 -7.70 -13.81 -7.53
C ALA A 168 -8.87 -13.29 -8.38
N ARG A 169 -9.41 -14.12 -9.27
CA ARG A 169 -10.53 -13.76 -10.14
C ARG A 169 -11.73 -13.25 -9.34
N LYS A 170 -12.12 -13.93 -8.26
CA LYS A 170 -13.23 -13.48 -7.38
C LYS A 170 -12.97 -12.09 -6.79
N LYS A 171 -11.73 -11.81 -6.36
CA LYS A 171 -11.34 -10.52 -5.76
C LYS A 171 -11.29 -9.40 -6.80
N LEU A 172 -10.87 -9.72 -8.03
CA LEU A 172 -10.79 -8.78 -9.14
C LEU A 172 -12.16 -8.47 -9.78
N THR A 173 -13.13 -9.40 -9.70
CA THR A 173 -14.48 -9.23 -10.29
C THR A 173 -15.50 -8.57 -9.38
N ARG A 174 -15.18 -8.34 -8.09
CA ARG A 174 -16.06 -7.54 -7.22
C ARG A 174 -16.15 -6.15 -7.83
N ARG A 175 -17.35 -5.70 -8.21
CA ARG A 175 -17.63 -4.41 -8.85
C ARG A 175 -17.04 -3.27 -7.99
N VAL A 176 -15.84 -2.84 -8.32
CA VAL A 176 -15.23 -1.59 -7.89
C VAL A 176 -14.97 -0.82 -9.18
N TYR A 177 -15.47 0.41 -9.27
CA TYR A 177 -15.31 1.23 -10.47
C TYR A 177 -13.81 1.44 -10.73
N PHE A 178 -13.33 0.85 -11.82
CA PHE A 178 -11.92 0.92 -12.23
C PHE A 178 -11.64 2.27 -12.89
N ASP A 179 -10.56 2.93 -12.48
CA ASP A 179 -10.02 4.07 -13.21
C ASP A 179 -9.20 3.61 -14.43
N ARG A 180 -9.28 4.37 -15.52
CA ARG A 180 -9.13 3.90 -16.92
C ARG A 180 -7.71 3.56 -17.38
N VAL A 181 -6.70 3.63 -16.52
CA VAL A 181 -5.29 3.39 -16.90
C VAL A 181 -4.77 2.03 -16.40
N GLN A 182 -5.49 1.35 -15.51
CA GLN A 182 -5.09 0.04 -14.95
C GLN A 182 -5.87 -1.17 -15.52
N GLN A 183 -6.76 -1.06 -16.50
CA GLN A 183 -7.51 -2.25 -16.97
C GLN A 183 -6.71 -3.20 -17.88
N PHE A 184 -5.88 -2.66 -18.77
CA PHE A 184 -5.26 -3.46 -19.83
C PHE A 184 -4.16 -4.40 -19.31
N GLU A 185 -3.25 -3.91 -18.47
CA GLU A 185 -2.15 -4.73 -17.94
C GLU A 185 -2.67 -5.88 -17.07
N PHE A 186 -3.69 -5.62 -16.26
CA PHE A 186 -4.32 -6.65 -15.43
C PHE A 186 -5.13 -7.64 -16.24
N ALA A 187 -5.91 -7.18 -17.23
CA ALA A 187 -6.60 -8.07 -18.16
C ALA A 187 -5.61 -8.97 -18.91
N ASN A 188 -4.48 -8.41 -19.36
CA ASN A 188 -3.41 -9.16 -20.02
C ASN A 188 -2.77 -10.20 -19.08
N MET A 189 -2.53 -9.84 -17.82
CA MET A 189 -1.99 -10.75 -16.80
C MET A 189 -2.93 -11.92 -16.53
N VAL A 190 -4.23 -11.64 -16.32
CA VAL A 190 -5.26 -12.67 -16.13
C VAL A 190 -5.33 -13.60 -17.33
N GLN A 191 -5.41 -13.07 -18.55
CA GLN A 191 -5.45 -13.87 -19.77
C GLN A 191 -4.17 -14.71 -19.97
N SER A 192 -3.00 -14.14 -19.67
CA SER A 192 -1.71 -14.84 -19.79
C SER A 192 -1.65 -16.05 -18.85
N ILE A 193 -2.03 -15.87 -17.58
CA ILE A 193 -2.08 -16.94 -16.58
C ILE A 193 -3.12 -18.00 -16.97
N GLU A 194 -4.30 -17.58 -17.43
CA GLU A 194 -5.35 -18.49 -17.89
C GLU A 194 -4.86 -19.38 -19.04
N ARG A 195 -4.17 -18.80 -20.04
CA ARG A 195 -3.55 -19.56 -21.14
C ARG A 195 -2.53 -20.57 -20.61
N LYS A 196 -1.63 -20.17 -19.70
CA LYS A 196 -0.61 -21.05 -19.11
C LYS A 196 -1.21 -22.22 -18.32
N LEU A 197 -2.30 -21.97 -17.58
CA LEU A 197 -3.04 -23.00 -16.86
C LEU A 197 -3.72 -24.00 -17.81
N ASN A 198 -4.26 -23.52 -18.92
CA ASN A 198 -5.01 -24.35 -19.88
C ASN A 198 -4.12 -25.06 -20.91
N ALA A 199 -2.92 -24.57 -21.19
CA ALA A 199 -1.96 -25.18 -22.13
C ALA A 199 -1.55 -26.62 -21.73
N GLY A 200 -1.70 -27.00 -20.47
CA GLY A 200 -1.49 -28.39 -20.01
C GLY A 200 -2.64 -29.36 -20.33
N LYS A 201 -3.80 -28.86 -20.78
CA LYS A 201 -4.97 -29.70 -21.13
C LYS A 201 -5.05 -30.07 -22.62
N SER A 202 -4.28 -29.41 -23.48
CA SER A 202 -4.33 -29.57 -24.93
C SER A 202 -3.29 -30.54 -25.52
N ALA A 203 -2.42 -31.15 -24.70
CA ALA A 203 -1.57 -32.26 -25.13
C ALA A 203 -2.25 -33.61 -24.91
N LYS A 204 -3.46 -33.83 -25.46
CA LYS A 204 -3.87 -35.20 -25.76
C LYS A 204 -3.09 -35.62 -27.01
N PRO A 205 -2.33 -36.74 -27.01
CA PRO A 205 -1.71 -37.20 -28.23
C PRO A 205 -2.84 -37.43 -29.24
N VAL A 206 -2.79 -36.73 -30.37
CA VAL A 206 -3.63 -37.06 -31.52
C VAL A 206 -3.25 -38.48 -31.89
N ALA A 207 -4.07 -39.44 -31.47
CA ALA A 207 -3.95 -40.82 -31.94
C ALA A 207 -4.03 -40.74 -33.46
N LYS A 208 -2.90 -41.02 -34.13
CA LYS A 208 -2.88 -41.26 -35.58
C LYS A 208 -3.85 -42.39 -35.84
N LYS A 209 -5.07 -42.07 -36.27
CA LYS A 209 -5.93 -43.03 -36.96
C LYS A 209 -5.20 -43.33 -38.27
N ASN A 210 -4.42 -44.41 -38.28
CA ASN A 210 -3.97 -45.04 -39.50
C ASN A 210 -5.23 -45.48 -40.25
N ASN A 211 -5.67 -44.68 -41.23
CA ASN A 211 -6.66 -45.14 -42.18
C ASN A 211 -5.98 -46.19 -43.07
N PRO A 212 -6.53 -47.42 -43.19
CA PRO A 212 -6.01 -48.37 -44.15
C PRO A 212 -6.34 -47.87 -45.56
N VAL A 213 -5.29 -47.75 -46.38
CA VAL A 213 -5.38 -47.44 -47.80
C VAL A 213 -6.22 -48.53 -48.49
N LYS A 214 -7.46 -48.17 -48.87
CA LYS A 214 -8.32 -49.03 -49.70
C LYS A 214 -7.70 -49.10 -51.11
N ARG A 215 -6.97 -50.17 -51.41
CA ARG A 215 -6.54 -50.49 -52.77
C ARG A 215 -7.76 -50.80 -53.63
N SER A 216 -8.10 -49.88 -54.52
CA SER A 216 -9.04 -50.10 -55.62
C SER A 216 -8.44 -51.12 -56.59
N ARG A 217 -8.94 -52.36 -56.55
CA ARG A 217 -8.85 -53.31 -57.67
C ARG A 217 -9.89 -52.89 -58.71
N ARG A 218 -9.45 -52.49 -59.90
CA ARG A 218 -10.24 -52.65 -61.13
C ARG A 218 -9.35 -53.30 -62.18
N GLY A 219 -9.69 -54.54 -62.51
CA GLY A 219 -9.36 -55.15 -63.78
C GLY A 219 -10.57 -55.04 -64.69
N ARG A 220 -10.34 -54.52 -65.89
CA ARG A 220 -10.78 -55.04 -67.19
C ARG A 220 -10.13 -54.17 -68.26
#